data_AF-A0A832I0B2-F1
#
_entry.id   AF-A0A832I0B2-F1
#
_cell.length_a   1.000
_cell.length_b   1.000
_cell.length_c   1.000
_cell.angle_alpha   90.00
_cell.angle_beta   90.00
_cell.angle_gamma   90.00
#
_symmetry.space_group_name_H-M   'P 1'
#
loop_
_entity.id
_entity.type
_entity.pdbx_description
1 polymer ?
#
loop_
_entity_poly.entity_id
_entity_poly.type
_entity_poly.pdbx_seq_one_letter_code
_entity_poly.pdbx_strand_id
1 'polypeptide(L)'
;MARFEGKCPRCGKIHYASRKGETVICDCWRICLVCGAEMEQFTPDVSPLVYGLDGKRELRTMMVCNLHYPPFYSTQKPVEVVCT
;
A
#
# COMPACT_ATOMS: atom_id res chain seq x y z
N MET A 1 -7.91 -28.82 4.61
CA MET A 1 -8.44 -27.64 3.88
C MET A 1 -7.43 -27.31 2.79
N ALA A 2 -7.83 -27.27 1.52
CA ALA A 2 -6.92 -26.88 0.45
C ALA A 2 -6.50 -25.42 0.69
N ARG A 3 -5.19 -25.16 0.76
CA ARG A 3 -4.63 -23.82 0.83
C ARG A 3 -4.16 -23.48 -0.58
N PHE A 4 -4.82 -22.52 -1.20
CA PHE A 4 -4.40 -21.99 -2.49
C PHE A 4 -3.33 -20.95 -2.25
N GLU A 5 -2.31 -20.91 -3.10
CA GLU A 5 -1.19 -20.00 -2.93
C GLU A 5 -1.12 -18.98 -4.05
N GLY A 6 -0.68 -17.78 -3.69
CA GLY A 6 -0.45 -16.69 -4.63
C GLY A 6 0.84 -15.98 -4.26
N LYS A 7 1.73 -15.80 -5.23
CA LYS A 7 3.00 -15.10 -5.03
C LYS A 7 2.84 -13.63 -5.41
N CYS A 8 3.18 -12.72 -4.50
CA CYS A 8 3.20 -11.29 -4.81
C CYS A 8 4.25 -10.99 -5.90
N PRO A 9 3.89 -10.34 -7.03
CA PRO A 9 4.82 -10.05 -8.11
C PRO A 9 5.86 -8.99 -7.73
N ARG A 10 5.65 -8.24 -6.64
CA ARG A 10 6.54 -7.13 -6.23
C ARG A 10 7.57 -7.55 -5.19
N CYS A 11 7.16 -8.22 -4.12
CA CYS A 11 8.06 -8.62 -3.03
C CYS A 11 8.36 -10.12 -2.99
N GLY A 12 7.64 -10.93 -3.78
CA GLY A 12 7.81 -12.38 -3.79
C GLY A 12 7.21 -13.12 -2.58
N LYS A 13 6.55 -12.43 -1.65
CA LYS A 13 5.86 -13.02 -0.50
C LYS A 13 4.74 -13.96 -0.97
N ILE A 14 4.65 -15.14 -0.37
CA ILE A 14 3.60 -16.12 -0.66
C ILE A 14 2.43 -15.87 0.28
N HIS A 15 1.25 -15.66 -0.30
CA HIS A 15 -0.02 -15.55 0.40
C HIS A 15 -0.80 -16.84 0.26
N TYR A 16 -1.59 -17.16 1.27
CA TYR A 16 -2.45 -18.34 1.30
C TYR A 16 -3.89 -17.95 1.48
N ALA A 17 -4.77 -18.58 0.72
CA ALA A 17 -6.22 -18.38 0.80
C ALA A 17 -6.94 -19.71 0.99
N SER A 18 -8.15 -19.64 1.56
CA SER A 18 -8.99 -20.81 1.78
C SER A 18 -9.77 -21.22 0.53
N ARG A 19 -9.99 -20.27 -0.40
CA ARG A 19 -10.75 -20.46 -1.63
C ARG A 19 -9.87 -20.23 -2.85
N LYS A 20 -10.14 -21.01 -3.91
CA LYS A 20 -9.47 -20.83 -5.20
C LYS A 20 -9.94 -19.53 -5.84
N GLY A 21 -9.01 -18.72 -6.34
CA GLY A 21 -9.29 -17.43 -6.98
C GLY A 21 -9.56 -16.29 -6.02
N GLU A 22 -9.29 -16.45 -4.72
CA GLU A 22 -9.43 -15.38 -3.74
C GLU A 22 -8.30 -14.36 -3.89
N THR A 23 -8.65 -13.08 -3.87
CA THR A 23 -7.70 -11.96 -3.98
C THR A 23 -7.28 -11.49 -2.61
N VAL A 24 -5.98 -11.55 -2.32
CA VAL A 24 -5.36 -11.04 -1.10
C VAL A 24 -4.55 -9.79 -1.44
N ILE A 25 -4.65 -8.75 -0.60
CA ILE A 25 -3.85 -7.54 -0.77
C ILE A 25 -2.51 -7.75 -0.04
N CYS A 26 -1.41 -7.71 -0.79
CA CYS A 26 -0.07 -7.74 -0.22
C CYS A 26 0.23 -6.41 0.50
N ASP A 27 0.93 -6.48 1.63
CA ASP A 27 1.31 -5.38 2.50
C ASP A 27 2.65 -4.71 2.12
N CYS A 28 3.32 -5.19 1.06
CA CYS A 28 4.64 -4.69 0.66
C CYS A 28 4.68 -3.19 0.31
N TRP A 29 3.55 -2.61 -0.08
CA TRP A 29 3.42 -1.17 -0.36
C TRP A 29 3.50 -0.30 0.90
N ARG A 30 3.35 -0.90 2.09
CA ARG A 30 3.52 -0.24 3.40
C ARG A 30 4.96 -0.23 3.88
N ILE A 31 5.89 -0.81 3.13
CA ILE A 31 7.30 -0.90 3.52
C ILE A 31 8.13 0.10 2.71
N CYS A 32 9.02 0.82 3.40
CA CYS A 32 9.94 1.77 2.79
C CYS A 32 10.95 1.03 1.90
N LEU A 33 11.04 1.42 0.63
CA LEU A 33 12.01 0.85 -0.31
C LEU A 33 13.46 1.27 -0.02
N VAL A 34 13.65 2.29 0.81
CA VAL A 34 14.97 2.85 1.12
C VAL A 34 15.58 2.18 2.34
N CYS A 35 14.81 1.98 3.42
CA CYS A 35 15.32 1.42 4.68
C CYS A 35 14.60 0.14 5.17
N GLY A 36 13.52 -0.28 4.52
CA GLY A 36 12.75 -1.46 4.94
C GLY A 36 11.86 -1.25 6.17
N ALA A 37 11.80 -0.04 6.74
CA ALA A 37 10.89 0.28 7.84
C ALA A 37 9.43 0.34 7.38
N GLU A 38 8.50 0.10 8.29
CA GLU A 38 7.08 0.33 8.05
C GLU A 38 6.81 1.83 7.86
N MET A 39 6.05 2.16 6.83
CA MET A 39 5.68 3.53 6.49
C MET A 39 4.35 3.91 7.15
N GLU A 40 4.16 5.21 7.36
CA GLU A 40 2.92 5.78 7.86
C GLU A 40 2.04 6.27 6.71
N GLN A 41 0.72 6.23 6.88
CA GLN A 41 -0.18 6.80 5.89
C GLN A 41 -0.05 8.33 5.95
N PHE A 42 0.29 8.94 4.82
CA PHE A 42 0.29 10.38 4.66
C PHE A 42 -1.14 10.87 4.44
N THR A 43 -1.66 11.57 5.44
CA THR A 43 -2.90 12.33 5.33
C THR A 43 -2.54 13.81 5.18
N PRO A 44 -2.65 14.40 3.97
CA PRO A 44 -2.47 15.84 3.85
C PRO A 44 -3.54 16.55 4.67
N ASP A 45 -3.20 17.70 5.25
CA ASP A 45 -4.19 18.58 5.86
C ASP A 45 -5.11 19.12 4.76
N VAL A 46 -6.32 18.56 4.71
CA VAL A 46 -7.37 18.91 3.75
C VAL A 46 -8.33 19.97 4.31
N SER A 47 -7.88 20.75 5.30
CA SER A 47 -8.62 21.91 5.79
C SER A 47 -9.06 22.79 4.61
N PRO A 48 -10.35 23.22 4.53
CA PRO A 48 -10.89 24.02 3.42
C PRO A 48 -10.15 25.33 3.15
N LEU A 49 -9.34 25.78 4.11
CA LEU A 49 -8.45 26.93 3.99
C LEU A 49 -7.30 26.72 2.99
N VAL A 50 -6.92 25.47 2.69
CA VAL A 50 -5.70 25.12 1.93
C VAL A 50 -6.02 24.58 0.53
N TYR A 51 -7.17 23.91 0.33
CA TYR A 51 -7.55 23.32 -0.96
C TYR A 51 -8.99 23.69 -1.33
N GLY A 52 -9.18 24.24 -2.55
CA GLY A 52 -10.47 24.67 -3.08
C GLY A 52 -11.54 23.57 -3.11
N LEU A 53 -12.81 23.99 -3.09
CA LEU A 53 -14.02 23.16 -2.99
C LEU A 53 -14.30 22.31 -4.26
N ASP A 54 -13.28 21.85 -4.96
CA ASP A 54 -13.43 21.30 -6.32
C ASP A 54 -14.03 19.88 -6.33
N GLY A 55 -14.42 19.33 -5.18
CA GLY A 55 -15.17 18.08 -5.03
C GLY A 55 -14.45 16.80 -5.49
N LYS A 56 -13.33 16.92 -6.21
CA LYS A 56 -12.52 15.82 -6.75
C LYS A 56 -11.54 15.31 -5.71
N ARG A 57 -12.06 14.61 -4.70
CA ARG A 57 -11.26 13.97 -3.66
C ARG A 57 -10.79 12.59 -4.12
N GLU A 58 -9.77 12.53 -4.97
CA GLU A 58 -8.98 11.30 -5.11
C GLU A 58 -8.11 11.15 -3.85
N LEU A 59 -8.63 10.49 -2.82
CA LEU A 59 -7.85 10.07 -1.64
C LEU A 59 -6.86 8.98 -2.08
N ARG A 60 -5.76 9.38 -2.70
CA ARG A 60 -4.63 8.46 -2.94
C ARG A 60 -3.99 8.19 -1.58
N THR A 61 -4.09 6.94 -1.11
CA THR A 61 -3.34 6.47 0.06
C THR A 61 -1.85 6.58 -0.25
N MET A 62 -1.25 7.70 0.11
CA MET A 62 0.18 7.94 0.01
C MET A 62 0.83 7.46 1.30
N MET A 63 2.00 6.84 1.21
CA MET A 63 2.76 6.40 2.38
C MET A 63 4.00 7.28 2.53
N VAL A 64 4.37 7.63 3.76
CA VAL A 64 5.57 8.42 4.09
C VAL A 64 6.46 7.68 5.07
N CYS A 65 7.77 7.77 4.86
CA CYS A 65 8.79 7.30 5.79
C CYS A 65 9.55 8.51 6.35
N ASN A 66 9.34 8.76 7.64
CA ASN A 66 9.93 9.88 8.38
C ASN A 66 11.35 9.60 8.92
N LEU A 67 11.92 8.43 8.59
CA LEU A 67 13.29 8.05 8.98
C LEU A 67 14.37 8.59 8.01
N HIS A 68 13.98 9.44 7.07
CA HIS A 68 14.86 10.04 6.06
C HIS A 68 14.74 11.57 6.09
N TYR A 69 15.82 12.25 5.72
CA TYR A 69 15.83 13.69 5.48
C TYR A 69 16.32 13.98 4.05
N PRO A 70 15.46 14.47 3.14
CA PRO A 70 14.02 14.72 3.33
C PRO A 70 13.21 13.41 3.49
N PRO A 71 11.96 13.48 4.02
CA PRO A 71 11.09 12.30 4.15
C PRO A 71 10.87 11.61 2.80
N PHE A 72 10.80 10.28 2.83
CA PHE A 72 10.57 9.49 1.62
C PHE A 72 9.06 9.24 1.44
N TYR A 73 8.50 9.72 0.32
CA TYR A 73 7.12 9.49 -0.06
C TYR A 73 7.01 8.37 -1.09
N SER A 74 6.24 7.34 -0.77
CA SER A 74 6.03 6.19 -1.63
C SER A 74 4.80 6.39 -2.51
N THR A 75 4.98 6.14 -3.81
CA THR A 75 3.91 6.08 -4.82
C THR A 75 3.39 4.66 -5.02
N GLN A 76 3.84 3.71 -4.19
CA GLN A 76 3.40 2.32 -4.28
C GLN A 76 1.92 2.18 -3.97
N LYS A 77 1.18 1.56 -4.89
CA LYS A 77 -0.20 1.14 -4.68
C LYS A 77 -0.25 -0.25 -4.02
N PRO A 78 -1.35 -0.57 -3.31
CA PRO A 78 -1.65 -1.93 -2.89
C PRO A 78 -1.56 -2.91 -4.05
N VAL A 79 -0.98 -4.09 -3.79
CA VAL A 79 -0.79 -5.13 -4.81
C VAL A 79 -1.76 -6.27 -4.54
N GLU A 80 -2.63 -6.52 -5.50
CA GLU A 80 -3.56 -7.65 -5.46
C GLU A 80 -2.85 -8.94 -5.88
N VAL A 81 -3.07 -10.00 -5.11
CA VAL A 81 -2.50 -11.32 -5.34
C VAL A 81 -3.63 -12.33 -5.41
N VAL A 82 -3.80 -12.94 -6.58
CA VAL A 82 -4.79 -14.01 -6.79
C VAL A 82 -4.18 -15.34 -6.36
N CYS A 83 -4.81 -16.02 -5.39
CA CYS A 83 -4.38 -17.34 -4.93
C CYS A 83 -5.05 -18.42 -5.80
N THR A 84 -4.26 -19.30 -6.43
CA THR A 84 -4.75 -20.28 -7.43
C THR A 84 -4.49 -21.73 -7.07
#